data_AF-A0A956CUL8-F1
#
_entry.id   AF-A0A956CUL8-F1
#
_cell.length_a   1.000
_cell.length_b   1.000
_cell.length_c   1.000
_cell.angle_alpha   90.00
_cell.angle_beta   90.00
_cell.angle_gamma   90.00
#
_symmetry.space_group_name_H-M   'P 1'
#
loop_
_entity.id
_entity.type
_entity.pdbx_description
1 polymer ?
#
loop_
_entity_poly.entity_id
_entity_poly.type
_entity_poly.pdbx_seq_one_letter_code
_entity_poly.pdbx_strand_id
1 'polypeptide(L)'
;MASTWFRRWAAASSGSPDAVAKVPPLGMPIDEVRAELDRIRHPFRVAIRRSKNPFNVGGVIRTAHSFLAKEIILIGTERYYRKGSMGMQRFEHVVKVDSEEEFVAMAKERGWFLSVLEKDHERPVGLWDAQLPEDCVLVIGNEDEGPGDVLLAAADEVVAIPMWGINHSYPMTVAAGIVMAEWARRRYAGEGRVVVTPKA
;
A
#
# COMPACT_ATOMS: atom_id res chain seq x y z
N MET A 1 -29.96 -23.50 1.35
CA MET A 1 -30.22 -22.55 2.47
C MET A 1 -28.94 -21.77 2.72
N ALA A 2 -28.76 -20.66 2.00
CA ALA A 2 -27.53 -19.87 2.02
C ALA A 2 -27.34 -19.21 3.40
N SER A 3 -26.26 -19.63 4.07
CA SER A 3 -25.84 -19.22 5.40
C SER A 3 -25.60 -17.71 5.48
N THR A 4 -26.22 -17.07 6.47
CA THR A 4 -25.78 -15.99 7.39
C THR A 4 -24.74 -14.91 6.99
N TRP A 5 -23.99 -15.04 5.91
CA TRP A 5 -23.04 -14.08 5.34
C TRP A 5 -23.71 -12.87 4.65
N PHE A 6 -24.91 -13.03 4.11
CA PHE A 6 -25.64 -11.97 3.43
C PHE A 6 -26.10 -10.82 4.34
N ARG A 7 -26.30 -11.04 5.66
CA ARG A 7 -26.95 -10.07 6.55
C ARG A 7 -26.00 -9.09 7.26
N ARG A 8 -24.73 -9.02 6.88
CA ARG A 8 -23.71 -8.07 7.44
C ARG A 8 -22.86 -7.36 6.38
N TRP A 9 -22.93 -7.83 5.14
CA TRP A 9 -22.56 -7.12 3.90
C TRP A 9 -23.46 -5.89 3.76
N ALA A 10 -24.67 -6.11 4.21
CA ALA A 10 -25.44 -5.36 5.17
C ALA A 10 -24.68 -4.51 6.24
N ALA A 11 -23.65 -3.69 5.99
CA ALA A 11 -23.11 -2.50 6.72
C ALA A 11 -23.49 -0.97 6.45
N ALA A 12 -23.43 -0.45 5.22
CA ALA A 12 -22.86 0.89 5.02
C ALA A 12 -23.43 1.76 3.89
N SER A 13 -24.70 1.61 3.50
CA SER A 13 -25.08 2.09 2.14
C SER A 13 -26.38 2.83 2.00
N SER A 14 -27.04 3.06 3.12
CA SER A 14 -28.16 3.99 3.30
C SER A 14 -28.66 3.85 4.73
N GLY A 15 -27.82 4.10 5.74
CA GLY A 15 -28.16 3.77 7.14
C GLY A 15 -28.63 2.32 7.35
N SER A 16 -28.35 1.48 6.36
CA SER A 16 -28.82 0.14 6.25
C SER A 16 -27.76 -0.63 5.54
N PRO A 17 -27.68 -1.90 5.91
CA PRO A 17 -26.41 -2.44 5.85
C PRO A 17 -25.79 -2.44 4.37
N ASP A 18 -26.67 -2.74 3.43
CA ASP A 18 -26.50 -3.83 2.44
C ASP A 18 -25.99 -3.48 1.05
N ALA A 19 -25.57 -2.26 0.79
CA ALA A 19 -24.88 -1.95 -0.48
C ALA A 19 -23.38 -1.96 -0.28
N VAL A 20 -22.83 -3.15 -0.25
CA VAL A 20 -21.42 -3.28 -0.55
C VAL A 20 -21.18 -2.79 -1.96
N ALA A 21 -20.13 -1.98 -2.08
CA ALA A 21 -19.48 -1.69 -3.33
C ALA A 21 -19.28 -3.02 -4.07
N LYS A 22 -20.07 -3.23 -5.12
CA LYS A 22 -19.95 -4.40 -5.97
C LYS A 22 -18.54 -4.34 -6.55
N VAL A 23 -17.74 -5.40 -6.39
CA VAL A 23 -16.52 -5.54 -7.19
C VAL A 23 -16.95 -5.36 -8.64
N PRO A 24 -16.43 -4.35 -9.35
CA PRO A 24 -16.87 -4.05 -10.70
C PRO A 24 -16.71 -5.29 -11.58
N PRO A 25 -17.72 -5.66 -12.39
CA PRO A 25 -17.58 -6.76 -13.33
C PRO A 25 -16.33 -6.53 -14.20
N LEU A 26 -15.54 -7.57 -14.48
CA LEU A 26 -14.32 -7.48 -15.30
C LEU A 26 -14.55 -6.89 -16.72
N GLY A 27 -15.81 -6.77 -17.16
CA GLY A 27 -16.22 -6.12 -18.42
C GLY A 27 -16.60 -4.64 -18.33
N MET A 28 -16.52 -4.02 -17.15
CA MET A 28 -16.82 -2.60 -16.94
C MET A 28 -15.66 -1.71 -17.45
N PRO A 29 -15.93 -0.51 -17.98
CA PRO A 29 -14.88 0.46 -18.33
C PRO A 29 -13.99 0.78 -17.13
N ILE A 30 -12.68 0.94 -17.35
CA ILE A 30 -11.68 1.13 -16.29
C ILE A 30 -12.05 2.27 -15.34
N ASP A 31 -12.56 3.39 -15.87
CA ASP A 31 -12.87 4.57 -15.06
C ASP A 31 -14.06 4.35 -14.12
N GLU A 32 -15.04 3.54 -14.55
CA GLU A 32 -16.13 3.13 -13.67
C GLU A 32 -15.63 2.16 -12.58
N VAL A 33 -14.71 1.24 -12.92
CA VAL A 33 -14.06 0.38 -11.92
C VAL A 33 -13.32 1.23 -10.88
N ARG A 34 -12.56 2.23 -11.34
CA ARG A 34 -11.83 3.16 -10.45
C ARG A 34 -12.79 3.93 -9.53
N ALA A 35 -13.89 4.46 -10.08
CA ALA A 35 -14.88 5.20 -9.30
C ALA A 35 -15.50 4.34 -8.18
N GLU A 36 -15.79 3.06 -8.43
CA GLU A 36 -16.30 2.16 -7.40
C GLU A 36 -15.23 1.81 -6.35
N LEU A 37 -13.97 1.58 -6.76
CA LEU A 37 -12.87 1.35 -5.82
C LEU A 37 -12.63 2.57 -4.92
N ASP A 38 -12.72 3.79 -5.45
CA ASP A 38 -12.47 5.03 -4.71
C ASP A 38 -13.41 5.22 -3.50
N ARG A 39 -14.59 4.59 -3.54
CA ARG A 39 -15.56 4.61 -2.42
C ARG A 39 -15.12 3.77 -1.22
N ILE A 40 -14.20 2.84 -1.45
CA ILE A 40 -13.77 1.84 -0.46
C ILE A 40 -12.25 1.84 -0.22
N ARG A 41 -11.50 2.71 -0.90
CA ARG A 41 -10.06 2.84 -0.69
C ARG A 41 -9.76 3.23 0.75
N HIS A 42 -8.75 2.56 1.30
CA HIS A 42 -8.20 2.90 2.60
C HIS A 42 -7.37 4.19 2.49
N PRO A 43 -7.31 5.01 3.55
CA PRO A 43 -6.72 6.34 3.47
C PRO A 43 -5.19 6.34 3.31
N PHE A 44 -4.51 5.25 3.64
CA PHE A 44 -3.05 5.14 3.52
C PHE A 44 -2.58 5.13 2.05
N ARG A 45 -1.31 5.49 1.85
CA ARG A 45 -0.63 5.51 0.55
C ARG A 45 0.62 4.66 0.58
N VAL A 46 1.12 4.33 -0.60
CA VAL A 46 2.39 3.63 -0.77
C VAL A 46 3.30 4.45 -1.66
N ALA A 47 4.49 4.78 -1.18
CA ALA A 47 5.53 5.41 -2.00
C ALA A 47 6.63 4.38 -2.28
N ILE A 48 7.11 4.32 -3.52
CA ILE A 48 8.11 3.36 -3.96
C ILE A 48 9.27 4.13 -4.59
N ARG A 49 10.45 4.05 -3.96
CA ARG A 49 11.70 4.53 -4.56
C ARG A 49 12.10 3.57 -5.67
N ARG A 50 12.14 4.06 -6.92
CA ARG A 50 12.56 3.22 -8.05
C ARG A 50 14.08 3.09 -8.08
N SER A 51 14.53 1.95 -8.60
CA SER A 51 15.93 1.72 -8.94
C SER A 51 16.05 1.23 -10.38
N LYS A 52 17.29 0.96 -10.79
CA LYS A 52 17.59 0.33 -12.08
C LYS A 52 17.01 -1.08 -12.18
N ASN A 53 16.74 -1.76 -11.06
CA ASN A 53 16.09 -3.06 -11.04
C ASN A 53 14.55 -2.88 -11.15
N PRO A 54 13.93 -3.23 -12.29
CA PRO A 54 12.55 -2.83 -12.56
C PRO A 54 11.50 -3.80 -11.98
N PHE A 55 11.90 -4.95 -11.43
CA PHE A 55 11.02 -6.11 -11.32
C PHE A 55 10.02 -6.05 -10.15
N ASN A 56 10.38 -5.44 -9.03
CA ASN A 56 9.59 -5.54 -7.81
C ASN A 56 8.54 -4.44 -7.64
N VAL A 57 8.69 -3.29 -8.32
CA VAL A 57 7.70 -2.18 -8.29
C VAL A 57 6.31 -2.67 -8.69
N GLY A 58 6.22 -3.49 -9.74
CA GLY A 58 4.95 -4.08 -10.17
C GLY A 58 4.32 -4.97 -9.09
N GLY A 59 5.15 -5.76 -8.39
CA GLY A 59 4.69 -6.58 -7.28
C GLY A 59 4.15 -5.75 -6.12
N VAL A 60 4.83 -4.66 -5.75
CA VAL A 60 4.34 -3.74 -4.70
C VAL A 60 3.02 -3.08 -5.12
N ILE A 61 2.88 -2.63 -6.36
CA ILE A 61 1.61 -2.10 -6.89
C ILE A 61 0.49 -3.14 -6.77
N ARG A 62 0.76 -4.41 -7.11
CA ARG A 62 -0.23 -5.49 -6.97
C ARG A 62 -0.63 -5.73 -5.52
N THR A 63 0.34 -5.68 -4.60
CA THR A 63 0.07 -5.79 -3.17
C THR A 63 -0.77 -4.61 -2.69
N ALA A 64 -0.40 -3.38 -3.03
CA ALA A 64 -1.14 -2.16 -2.67
C ALA A 64 -2.59 -2.18 -3.18
N HIS A 65 -2.82 -2.66 -4.41
CA HIS A 65 -4.17 -2.88 -4.95
C HIS A 65 -4.99 -3.84 -4.07
N SER A 66 -4.37 -4.91 -3.57
CA SER A 66 -5.03 -5.91 -2.73
C SER A 66 -5.40 -5.37 -1.35
N PHE A 67 -4.73 -4.32 -0.90
CA PHE A 67 -5.06 -3.56 0.32
C PHE A 67 -5.81 -2.25 0.03
N LEU A 68 -6.28 -2.03 -1.20
CA LEU A 68 -7.04 -0.83 -1.59
C LEU A 68 -6.37 0.50 -1.15
N ALA A 69 -5.05 0.61 -1.29
CA ALA A 69 -4.33 1.84 -0.96
C ALA A 69 -4.92 3.05 -1.69
N LYS A 70 -4.97 4.23 -1.07
CA LYS A 70 -5.55 5.44 -1.67
C LYS A 70 -4.84 5.85 -2.95
N GLU A 71 -3.52 5.86 -2.91
CA GLU A 71 -2.64 6.38 -3.95
C GLU A 71 -1.29 5.66 -3.88
N ILE A 72 -0.68 5.47 -5.04
CA ILE A 72 0.66 4.90 -5.19
C ILE A 72 1.57 5.94 -5.82
N ILE A 73 2.66 6.29 -5.13
CA ILE A 73 3.63 7.28 -5.58
C ILE A 73 4.89 6.55 -6.08
N LEU A 74 5.30 6.83 -7.31
CA LEU A 74 6.53 6.29 -7.90
C LEU A 74 7.59 7.38 -7.95
N ILE A 75 8.56 7.31 -7.06
CA ILE A 75 9.67 8.26 -6.95
C ILE A 75 10.78 7.87 -7.94
N GLY A 76 11.37 8.84 -8.64
CA GLY A 76 12.45 8.65 -9.61
C GLY A 76 11.98 8.75 -11.07
N THR A 77 12.80 8.39 -12.04
CA THR A 77 12.41 8.41 -13.48
C THR A 77 12.61 7.05 -14.16
N GLU A 78 13.16 6.08 -13.43
CA GLU A 78 13.54 4.76 -13.89
C GLU A 78 12.32 3.98 -14.39
N ARG A 79 12.52 3.18 -15.43
CA ARG A 79 11.47 2.29 -15.92
C ARG A 79 11.25 1.17 -14.92
N TYR A 80 10.00 0.72 -14.79
CA TYR A 80 9.68 -0.49 -14.04
C TYR A 80 8.92 -1.50 -14.90
N TYR A 81 8.96 -2.76 -14.51
CA TYR A 81 8.35 -3.88 -15.22
C TYR A 81 6.83 -3.90 -14.95
N ARG A 82 6.07 -3.17 -15.78
CA ARG A 82 4.61 -3.01 -15.65
C ARG A 82 3.81 -4.32 -15.66
N LYS A 83 4.34 -5.40 -16.23
CA LYS A 83 3.64 -6.70 -16.21
C LYS A 83 3.67 -7.34 -14.81
N GLY A 84 4.61 -6.94 -13.94
CA GLY A 84 4.70 -7.43 -12.57
C GLY A 84 3.45 -7.12 -11.73
N SER A 85 2.72 -6.05 -12.05
CA SER A 85 1.46 -5.70 -11.40
C SER A 85 0.25 -6.45 -11.93
N MET A 86 0.42 -7.34 -12.92
CA MET A 86 -0.65 -8.16 -13.51
C MET A 86 -1.88 -7.35 -13.97
N GLY A 87 -1.65 -6.12 -14.47
CA GLY A 87 -2.71 -5.24 -14.96
C GLY A 87 -3.39 -4.39 -13.88
N MET A 88 -3.12 -4.63 -12.59
CA MET A 88 -3.77 -3.92 -11.48
C MET A 88 -3.45 -2.42 -11.48
N GLN A 89 -2.29 -2.01 -11.99
CA GLN A 89 -1.88 -0.61 -12.10
C GLN A 89 -2.87 0.26 -12.92
N ARG A 90 -3.74 -0.35 -13.73
CA ARG A 90 -4.77 0.36 -14.51
C ARG A 90 -5.91 0.89 -13.64
N PHE A 91 -6.11 0.29 -12.47
CA PHE A 91 -7.20 0.62 -11.55
C PHE A 91 -6.74 1.50 -10.38
N GLU A 92 -5.44 1.78 -10.28
CA GLU A 92 -4.82 2.54 -9.19
C GLU A 92 -4.64 4.01 -9.55
N HIS A 93 -4.66 4.88 -8.54
CA HIS A 93 -4.16 6.24 -8.66
C HIS A 93 -2.64 6.22 -8.53
N VAL A 94 -1.95 6.25 -9.66
CA VAL A 94 -0.48 6.26 -9.72
C VAL A 94 0.04 7.66 -10.00
N VAL A 95 0.66 8.27 -8.98
CA VAL A 95 1.38 9.53 -9.10
C VAL A 95 2.85 9.25 -9.35
N LYS A 96 3.50 10.06 -10.19
CA LYS A 96 4.94 9.98 -10.43
C LYS A 96 5.55 11.32 -10.08
N VAL A 97 6.68 11.25 -9.41
CA VAL A 97 7.54 12.39 -9.06
C VAL A 97 8.95 12.01 -9.49
N ASP A 98 9.69 12.99 -9.99
CA ASP A 98 10.96 12.75 -10.65
C ASP A 98 12.11 12.55 -9.64
N SER A 99 11.96 13.04 -8.39
CA SER A 99 12.97 12.92 -7.34
C SER A 99 12.41 12.73 -5.92
N GLU A 100 13.29 12.35 -4.99
CA GLU A 100 12.97 12.22 -3.56
C GLU A 100 12.61 13.57 -2.94
N GLU A 101 13.25 14.66 -3.35
CA GLU A 101 12.97 16.02 -2.89
C GLU A 101 11.57 16.49 -3.32
N GLU A 102 11.17 16.18 -4.56
CA GLU A 102 9.82 16.49 -5.04
C GLU A 102 8.76 15.71 -4.24
N PHE A 103 9.02 14.43 -3.95
CA PHE A 103 8.16 13.64 -3.08
C PHE A 103 8.04 14.24 -1.68
N VAL A 104 9.16 14.60 -1.05
CA VAL A 104 9.17 15.18 0.30
C VAL A 104 8.47 16.53 0.33
N ALA A 105 8.65 17.37 -0.69
CA ALA A 105 7.93 18.63 -0.82
C ALA A 105 6.41 18.42 -0.92
N MET A 106 5.98 17.47 -1.75
CA MET A 106 4.57 17.08 -1.89
C MET A 106 4.00 16.54 -0.57
N ALA A 107 4.72 15.66 0.12
CA ALA A 107 4.29 15.09 1.39
C ALA A 107 4.11 16.18 2.45
N LYS A 108 5.05 17.12 2.53
CA LYS A 108 4.99 18.26 3.44
C LYS A 108 3.81 19.20 3.13
N GLU A 109 3.59 19.54 1.85
CA GLU A 109 2.46 20.36 1.42
C GLU A 109 1.12 19.71 1.81
N ARG A 110 1.04 18.39 1.69
CA ARG A 110 -0.17 17.61 1.98
C ARG A 110 -0.31 17.20 3.44
N GLY A 111 0.66 17.51 4.30
CA GLY A 111 0.66 17.13 5.72
C GLY A 111 0.66 15.61 5.94
N TRP A 112 1.34 14.86 5.08
CA TRP A 112 1.38 13.41 5.16
C TRP A 112 2.40 12.92 6.19
N PHE A 113 2.00 11.90 6.97
CA PHE A 113 2.88 11.20 7.88
C PHE A 113 3.67 10.11 7.14
N LEU A 114 5.01 10.19 7.15
CA LEU A 114 5.91 9.30 6.44
C LEU A 114 6.45 8.18 7.35
N SER A 115 5.97 6.95 7.16
CA SER A 115 6.54 5.74 7.76
C SER A 115 7.51 5.10 6.77
N VAL A 116 8.82 5.32 6.96
CA VAL A 116 9.87 4.84 6.05
C VAL A 116 10.40 3.49 6.48
N LEU A 117 10.38 2.50 5.58
CA LEU A 117 10.89 1.17 5.88
C LEU A 117 12.41 1.11 5.71
N GLU A 118 13.13 0.97 6.83
CA GLU A 118 14.56 0.72 6.85
C GLU A 118 14.94 0.03 8.17
N LYS A 119 15.71 -1.05 8.09
CA LYS A 119 16.12 -1.82 9.27
C LYS A 119 17.52 -1.49 9.77
N ASP A 120 18.39 -0.97 8.90
CA ASP A 120 19.78 -0.63 9.22
C ASP A 120 19.95 0.82 9.67
N HIS A 121 18.85 1.53 9.90
CA HIS A 121 18.89 2.84 10.52
C HIS A 121 19.43 2.75 11.96
N GLU A 122 19.98 3.84 12.49
CA GLU A 122 20.59 3.87 13.84
C GLU A 122 19.54 3.63 14.93
N ARG A 123 18.32 4.12 14.74
CA ARG A 123 17.22 4.06 15.73
C ARG A 123 15.85 3.80 15.08
N PRO A 124 15.64 2.63 14.47
CA PRO A 124 14.34 2.29 13.93
C PRO A 124 13.38 1.90 15.06
N VAL A 125 12.09 2.10 14.83
CA VAL A 125 11.02 1.55 15.66
C VAL A 125 10.61 0.19 15.08
N GLY A 126 10.44 -0.81 15.94
CA GLY A 126 9.94 -2.12 15.51
C GLY A 126 8.53 -2.01 14.94
N LEU A 127 8.21 -2.78 13.89
CA LEU A 127 6.92 -2.74 13.20
C LEU A 127 5.70 -2.78 14.13
N TRP A 128 5.75 -3.58 15.21
CA TRP A 128 4.62 -3.70 16.15
C TRP A 128 4.51 -2.53 17.14
N ASP A 129 5.57 -1.74 17.29
CA ASP A 129 5.63 -0.57 18.16
C ASP A 129 5.53 0.75 17.38
N ALA A 130 5.70 0.71 16.06
CA ALA A 130 5.56 1.86 15.16
C ALA A 130 4.17 2.49 15.26
N GLN A 131 4.05 3.79 14.99
CA GLN A 131 2.78 4.51 15.06
C GLN A 131 1.80 4.01 13.99
N LEU A 132 2.26 3.92 12.73
CA LEU A 132 1.45 3.57 11.56
C LEU A 132 0.04 4.21 11.57
N PRO A 133 -0.05 5.56 11.49
CA PRO A 133 -1.33 6.27 11.47
C PRO A 133 -2.25 5.84 10.34
N GLU A 134 -3.53 6.19 10.42
CA GLU A 134 -4.53 5.76 9.42
C GLU A 134 -4.28 6.41 8.06
N ASP A 135 -4.07 7.71 8.06
CA ASP A 135 -3.65 8.48 6.88
C ASP A 135 -2.13 8.66 6.91
N CYS A 136 -1.39 7.63 6.49
CA CYS A 136 0.06 7.65 6.39
C CYS A 136 0.53 7.30 4.98
N VAL A 137 1.81 7.53 4.71
CA VAL A 137 2.51 7.03 3.53
C VAL A 137 3.52 5.98 3.97
N LEU A 138 3.32 4.75 3.49
CA LEU A 138 4.28 3.67 3.66
C LEU A 138 5.35 3.82 2.58
N VAL A 139 6.55 4.25 2.96
CA VAL A 139 7.64 4.54 2.03
C VAL A 139 8.56 3.32 1.94
N ILE A 140 8.69 2.78 0.73
CA ILE A 140 9.43 1.57 0.45
C ILE A 140 10.65 1.95 -0.40
N GLY A 141 11.83 1.67 0.15
CA GLY A 141 13.11 1.82 -0.54
C GLY A 141 13.32 0.82 -1.67
N ASN A 142 14.38 1.01 -2.43
CA ASN A 142 14.78 0.04 -3.46
C ASN A 142 15.69 -1.07 -2.89
N GLU A 143 15.94 -2.10 -3.69
CA GLU A 143 16.69 -3.30 -3.26
C GLU A 143 18.17 -3.06 -2.97
N ASP A 144 18.78 -2.06 -3.61
CA ASP A 144 20.23 -1.88 -3.63
C ASP A 144 20.68 -0.92 -2.50
N GLU A 145 19.93 0.15 -2.29
CA GLU A 145 20.29 1.30 -1.45
C GLU A 145 19.22 1.63 -0.39
N GLY A 146 18.14 0.85 -0.31
CA GLY A 146 17.03 1.16 0.59
C GLY A 146 16.33 2.47 0.22
N PRO A 147 15.81 3.24 1.19
CA PRO A 147 15.05 4.47 0.93
C PRO A 147 15.91 5.70 0.63
N GLY A 148 17.22 5.70 0.87
CA GLY A 148 18.07 6.87 0.66
C GLY A 148 17.96 7.94 1.75
N ASP A 149 18.97 8.79 1.85
CA ASP A 149 19.13 9.75 2.95
C ASP A 149 18.05 10.84 2.96
N VAL A 150 17.55 11.25 1.79
CA VAL A 150 16.52 12.30 1.69
C VAL A 150 15.20 11.80 2.28
N LEU A 151 14.81 10.56 1.97
CA LEU A 151 13.60 9.96 2.53
C LEU A 151 13.76 9.67 4.02
N LEU A 152 14.92 9.19 4.46
CA LEU A 152 15.20 8.95 5.89
C LEU A 152 15.16 10.25 6.71
N ALA A 153 15.75 11.33 6.20
CA ALA A 153 15.75 12.62 6.87
C ALA A 153 14.35 13.26 6.96
N ALA A 154 13.45 12.93 6.04
CA ALA A 154 12.08 13.40 6.01
C ALA A 154 11.09 12.49 6.76
N ALA A 155 11.54 11.34 7.26
CA ALA A 155 10.69 10.36 7.92
C ALA A 155 10.10 10.90 9.23
N ASP A 156 8.80 10.74 9.45
CA ASP A 156 8.20 10.94 10.77
C ASP A 156 8.51 9.75 11.68
N GLU A 157 8.63 8.56 11.10
CA GLU A 157 9.19 7.38 11.74
C GLU A 157 9.95 6.50 10.74
N VAL A 158 11.00 5.85 11.22
CA VAL A 158 11.69 4.78 10.48
C VAL A 158 11.31 3.45 11.11
N VAL A 159 10.77 2.55 10.30
CA VAL A 159 10.16 1.29 10.75
C VAL A 159 11.00 0.10 10.29
N ALA A 160 11.41 -0.73 11.25
CA ALA A 160 12.09 -1.99 10.98
C ALA A 160 11.12 -3.18 11.17
N ILE A 161 11.06 -4.06 10.18
CA ILE A 161 10.37 -5.34 10.31
C ILE A 161 11.32 -6.30 11.05
N PRO A 162 10.92 -6.86 12.21
CA PRO A 162 11.81 -7.72 12.97
C PRO A 162 12.16 -9.00 12.20
N MET A 163 13.45 -9.36 12.25
CA MET A 163 14.02 -10.51 11.56
C MET A 163 14.71 -11.42 12.58
N TRP A 164 14.42 -12.72 12.50
CA TRP A 164 15.02 -13.73 13.40
C TRP A 164 15.88 -14.76 12.68
N GLY A 165 15.99 -14.67 11.35
CA GLY A 165 16.84 -15.52 10.54
C GLY A 165 18.19 -14.88 10.23
N ILE A 166 19.07 -15.64 9.55
CA ILE A 166 20.40 -15.16 9.12
C ILE A 166 20.38 -14.28 7.86
N ASN A 167 19.20 -14.11 7.24
CA ASN A 167 19.08 -13.33 6.01
C ASN A 167 19.27 -11.84 6.30
N HIS A 168 19.79 -11.10 5.31
CA HIS A 168 20.11 -9.69 5.46
C HIS A 168 18.96 -8.74 5.16
N SER A 169 17.88 -9.15 4.49
CA SER A 169 16.69 -8.31 4.29
C SER A 169 15.49 -9.13 3.79
N TYR A 170 14.28 -8.59 3.91
CA TYR A 170 13.11 -9.15 3.19
C TYR A 170 13.11 -8.69 1.73
N PRO A 171 12.59 -9.52 0.79
CA PRO A 171 12.23 -9.02 -0.54
C PRO A 171 11.29 -7.82 -0.43
N MET A 172 11.50 -6.80 -1.27
CA MET A 172 10.74 -5.53 -1.22
C MET A 172 9.22 -5.75 -1.21
N THR A 173 8.71 -6.66 -2.05
CA THR A 173 7.28 -7.00 -2.13
C THR A 173 6.74 -7.68 -0.87
N VAL A 174 7.59 -8.47 -0.19
CA VAL A 174 7.26 -9.13 1.09
C VAL A 174 7.24 -8.10 2.21
N ALA A 175 8.24 -7.22 2.28
CA ALA A 175 8.28 -6.13 3.26
C ALA A 175 7.03 -5.24 3.15
N ALA A 176 6.67 -4.85 1.92
CA ALA A 176 5.45 -4.11 1.60
C ALA A 176 4.20 -4.83 2.12
N GLY A 177 4.08 -6.13 1.83
CA GLY A 177 2.96 -6.95 2.28
C GLY A 177 2.85 -7.05 3.79
N ILE A 178 3.97 -7.21 4.50
CA ILE A 178 4.01 -7.29 5.96
C ILE A 178 3.54 -5.98 6.59
N VAL A 179 4.05 -4.82 6.16
CA VAL A 179 3.65 -3.53 6.74
C VAL A 179 2.18 -3.21 6.45
N MET A 180 1.70 -3.48 5.22
CA MET A 180 0.29 -3.25 4.86
C MET A 180 -0.65 -4.20 5.61
N ALA A 181 -0.23 -5.46 5.81
CA ALA A 181 -0.98 -6.41 6.61
C ALA A 181 -1.06 -5.98 8.08
N GLU A 182 0.02 -5.45 8.66
CA GLU A 182 0.00 -4.91 10.02
C GLU A 182 -0.89 -3.67 10.13
N TRP A 183 -0.77 -2.73 9.19
CA TRP A 183 -1.65 -1.56 9.12
C TRP A 183 -3.13 -1.96 9.07
N ALA A 184 -3.46 -2.95 8.24
CA ALA A 184 -4.83 -3.48 8.11
C ALA A 184 -5.27 -4.23 9.37
N ARG A 185 -4.40 -5.06 9.96
CA ARG A 185 -4.69 -5.81 11.19
C ARG A 185 -5.06 -4.87 12.34
N ARG A 186 -4.34 -3.75 12.50
CA ARG A 186 -4.65 -2.75 13.56
C ARG A 186 -6.03 -2.11 13.43
N ARG A 187 -6.60 -2.09 12.22
CA ARG A 187 -7.88 -1.43 11.92
C ARG A 187 -9.05 -2.39 11.82
N TYR A 188 -8.79 -3.62 11.34
CA TYR A 188 -9.84 -4.58 11.01
C TYR A 188 -9.72 -5.91 11.78
N ALA A 189 -8.86 -5.98 12.81
CA ALA A 189 -8.79 -7.15 13.69
C ALA A 189 -10.18 -7.48 14.27
N GLY A 190 -10.55 -8.76 14.20
CA GLY A 190 -11.86 -9.23 14.69
C GLY A 190 -13.01 -9.09 13.68
N GLU A 191 -12.81 -8.42 12.54
CA GLU A 191 -13.85 -8.34 11.51
C GLU A 191 -13.96 -9.61 10.65
N GLY A 192 -12.94 -10.49 10.64
CA GLY A 192 -12.97 -11.82 9.99
C GLY A 192 -13.31 -11.81 8.49
N ARG A 193 -13.34 -10.63 7.87
CA ARG A 193 -13.77 -10.43 6.49
C ARG A 193 -12.63 -10.80 5.56
N VAL A 194 -12.64 -12.04 5.07
CA VAL A 194 -11.85 -12.38 3.89
C VAL A 194 -12.60 -11.82 2.68
N VAL A 195 -12.22 -10.64 2.21
CA VAL A 195 -12.72 -10.09 0.94
C VAL A 195 -11.94 -10.76 -0.20
N VAL A 196 -12.31 -12.01 -0.50
CA VAL A 196 -11.76 -12.73 -1.67
C VAL A 196 -12.64 -12.42 -2.86
N THR A 197 -12.08 -11.78 -3.89
CA THR A 197 -12.70 -11.82 -5.22
C THR A 197 -12.69 -13.28 -5.67
N PRO A 198 -13.85 -13.92 -5.93
CA PRO A 198 -13.87 -15.29 -6.45
C PRO A 198 -12.98 -15.36 -7.68
N LYS A 199 -12.09 -16.36 -7.76
CA LYS A 199 -11.47 -16.69 -9.05
C LYS A 199 -12.61 -17.16 -9.95
N ALA A 200 -12.86 -16.42 -11.03
CA ALA A 200 -13.70 -16.88 -12.12
C ALA A 200 -13.13 -18.17 -12.74
#